data_AF-A0A330L169-F1
#
_entry.id   AF-A0A330L169-F1
#
_cell.length_a   1.000
_cell.length_b   1.000
_cell.length_c   1.000
_cell.angle_alpha   90.00
_cell.angle_beta   90.00
_cell.angle_gamma   90.00
#
_symmetry.space_group_name_H-M   'P 1'
#
loop_
_entity.id
_entity.type
_entity.pdbx_description
1 polymer ?
#
loop_
_entity_poly.entity_id
_entity_poly.type
_entity_poly.pdbx_seq_one_letter_code
_entity_poly.pdbx_strand_id
1 'polypeptide(L)'
;MRKASAKSVKDELRAEYDLTKLKGGIRGKYYQRAMAGTNLVLVDPDLAKVFPDAASVNRALRVLRDAAGATAGQPRRARRAPARRKRTAA
;
A
#
# COMPACT_ATOMS: atom_id res chain seq x y z
N MET A 1 -53.13 11.20 4.37
CA MET A 1 -52.66 9.80 4.50
C MET A 1 -52.00 9.61 5.87
N ARG A 2 -52.52 8.72 6.72
CA ARG A 2 -51.92 8.43 8.03
C ARG A 2 -50.62 7.64 7.80
N LYS A 3 -49.47 8.16 8.26
CA LYS A 3 -48.24 7.36 8.34
C LYS A 3 -48.48 6.25 9.36
N ALA A 4 -48.43 5.00 8.89
CA ALA A 4 -48.44 3.84 9.77
C ALA A 4 -47.25 3.97 10.73
N SER A 5 -47.54 3.94 12.03
CA SER A 5 -46.55 3.89 13.11
C SER A 5 -45.47 2.89 12.74
N ALA A 6 -44.22 3.35 12.68
CA ALA A 6 -43.08 2.46 12.55
C ALA A 6 -43.14 1.51 13.74
N LYS A 7 -43.62 0.28 13.49
CA LYS A 7 -43.55 -0.83 14.44
C LYS A 7 -42.14 -0.81 15.00
N SER A 8 -42.04 -0.56 16.30
CA SER A 8 -40.81 -0.57 17.08
C SER A 8 -39.97 -1.75 16.62
N VAL A 9 -38.94 -1.49 15.82
CA VAL A 9 -37.87 -2.46 15.61
C VAL A 9 -37.25 -2.55 16.98
N LYS A 10 -37.62 -3.59 17.72
CA LYS A 10 -37.01 -3.90 19.01
C LYS A 10 -35.52 -3.93 18.74
N ASP A 11 -34.79 -3.04 19.39
CA ASP A 11 -33.33 -2.93 19.33
C ASP A 11 -32.71 -4.10 20.14
N GLU A 12 -33.24 -5.30 19.89
CA GLU A 12 -32.91 -6.54 20.56
C GLU A 12 -31.85 -7.26 19.73
N LEU A 13 -30.80 -7.73 20.40
CA LEU A 13 -29.77 -8.55 19.79
C LEU A 13 -30.39 -9.83 19.23
N ARG A 14 -29.84 -10.33 18.11
CA ARG A 14 -30.24 -11.63 17.55
C ARG A 14 -30.00 -12.71 18.60
N ALA A 15 -30.86 -13.73 18.65
CA ALA A 15 -30.77 -14.83 19.60
C ALA A 15 -29.42 -15.59 19.56
N GLU A 16 -28.72 -15.54 18.42
CA GLU A 16 -27.38 -16.11 18.23
C GLU A 16 -26.27 -15.35 18.98
N TYR A 17 -26.48 -14.07 19.30
CA TYR A 17 -25.50 -13.23 19.98
C TYR A 17 -25.68 -13.32 21.49
N ASP A 18 -24.69 -13.92 22.16
CA ASP A 18 -24.61 -13.97 23.62
C ASP A 18 -23.45 -13.09 24.11
N LEU A 19 -23.79 -11.94 24.70
CA LEU A 19 -22.81 -10.99 25.23
C LEU A 19 -22.02 -11.56 26.41
N THR A 20 -22.53 -12.58 27.12
CA THR A 20 -21.81 -13.20 28.24
C THR A 20 -20.58 -13.98 27.78
N LYS A 21 -20.55 -14.36 26.49
CA LYS A 21 -19.39 -14.99 25.83
C LYS A 21 -18.32 -13.97 25.45
N LEU A 22 -18.67 -12.70 25.27
CA LEU A 22 -17.74 -11.61 24.97
C LEU A 22 -17.02 -11.15 26.25
N LYS A 23 -16.01 -11.91 26.68
CA LYS A 23 -15.15 -11.56 27.82
C LYS A 23 -13.94 -10.73 27.36
N GLY A 24 -13.55 -9.74 28.17
CA GLY A 24 -12.30 -8.99 27.95
C GLY A 24 -12.33 -7.96 26.82
N GLY A 25 -13.47 -7.28 26.60
CA GLY A 25 -13.58 -6.20 25.63
C GLY A 25 -12.67 -5.01 25.97
N ILE A 26 -11.67 -4.74 25.13
CA ILE A 26 -10.76 -3.60 25.29
C ILE A 26 -11.16 -2.50 24.29
N ARG A 27 -11.56 -1.33 24.79
CA ARG A 27 -11.85 -0.16 23.95
C ARG A 27 -10.59 0.24 23.20
N GLY A 28 -10.69 0.34 21.88
CA GLY A 28 -9.58 0.78 21.04
C GLY A 28 -8.48 -0.28 20.78
N LYS A 29 -8.73 -1.57 21.01
CA LYS A 29 -7.78 -2.67 20.77
C LYS A 29 -7.05 -2.60 19.41
N TYR A 30 -7.75 -2.13 18.37
CA TYR A 30 -7.21 -1.97 17.02
C TYR A 30 -7.24 -0.52 16.51
N TYR A 31 -7.48 0.45 17.40
CA TYR A 31 -7.63 1.86 17.02
C TYR A 31 -6.40 2.39 16.28
N GLN A 32 -5.21 2.11 16.80
CA GLN A 32 -3.96 2.52 16.17
C GLN A 32 -3.76 1.89 14.78
N ARG A 33 -4.17 0.62 14.59
CA ARG A 33 -4.06 -0.06 13.28
C ARG A 33 -5.07 0.49 12.28
N ALA A 34 -6.27 0.84 12.73
CA ALA A 34 -7.29 1.47 11.91
C ALA A 34 -6.87 2.89 11.50
N MET A 35 -6.30 3.66 12.44
CA MET A 35 -5.80 5.03 12.21
C MET A 35 -4.53 5.07 11.36
N ALA A 36 -3.67 4.06 11.46
CA ALA A 36 -2.50 3.92 10.60
C ALA A 36 -2.89 3.86 9.11
N GLY A 37 -4.15 3.50 8.82
CA GLY A 37 -4.67 3.37 7.46
C GLY A 37 -4.07 2.15 6.76
N THR A 38 -4.85 1.52 5.90
CA THR A 38 -4.30 0.64 4.87
C THR A 38 -4.27 1.42 3.56
N ASN A 39 -3.08 1.59 3.00
CA ASN A 39 -2.90 2.15 1.66
C ASN A 39 -3.38 1.11 0.63
N LEU A 40 -4.70 1.04 0.43
CA LEU A 40 -5.32 0.23 -0.61
C LEU A 40 -5.31 1.03 -1.91
N VAL A 41 -4.62 0.51 -2.91
CA VAL A 41 -4.59 1.08 -4.25
C VAL A 41 -5.37 0.16 -5.16
N LEU A 42 -6.41 0.70 -5.79
CA LEU A 42 -7.15 -0.02 -6.83
C LEU A 42 -6.27 -0.08 -8.08
N VAL A 43 -6.09 -1.28 -8.61
CA VAL A 43 -5.38 -1.53 -9.85
C VAL A 43 -6.39 -1.65 -10.98
N ASP A 44 -6.03 -1.18 -12.17
CA ASP A 44 -6.94 -1.22 -13.32
C ASP A 44 -7.36 -2.66 -13.69
N PRO A 45 -8.58 -2.87 -14.23
CA PRO A 45 -9.13 -4.21 -14.46
C PRO A 45 -8.36 -5.07 -15.46
N ASP A 46 -7.64 -4.44 -16.38
CA ASP A 46 -6.75 -5.09 -17.34
C ASP A 46 -5.52 -5.68 -16.65
N LEU A 47 -4.90 -4.92 -15.74
CA LEU A 47 -3.76 -5.34 -14.93
C LEU A 47 -4.15 -6.41 -13.90
N ALA A 48 -5.37 -6.36 -13.36
CA ALA A 48 -5.89 -7.39 -12.45
C ALA A 48 -6.01 -8.77 -13.13
N LYS A 49 -6.15 -8.85 -14.45
CA LYS A 49 -6.15 -10.12 -15.20
C LYS A 49 -4.74 -10.72 -15.30
N VAL A 50 -3.71 -9.87 -15.29
CA VAL A 50 -2.31 -10.27 -15.41
C VAL A 50 -1.70 -10.58 -14.04
N PHE A 51 -2.11 -9.85 -13.01
CA PHE A 51 -1.64 -10.00 -11.64
C PHE A 51 -2.73 -10.58 -10.73
N PRO A 52 -2.70 -11.90 -10.45
CA PRO A 52 -3.76 -12.56 -9.69
C PRO A 52 -3.77 -12.21 -8.19
N ASP A 53 -2.64 -11.71 -7.65
CA ASP A 53 -2.52 -11.38 -6.22
C ASP A 53 -1.59 -10.20 -5.94
N ALA A 54 -1.69 -9.65 -4.72
CA ALA A 54 -0.84 -8.54 -4.28
C ALA A 54 0.65 -8.88 -4.21
N ALA A 55 1.01 -10.15 -4.02
CA ALA A 55 2.42 -10.57 -3.98
C ALA A 55 3.07 -10.45 -5.37
N SER A 56 2.34 -10.79 -6.42
CA SER A 56 2.77 -10.70 -7.82
C SER A 56 2.99 -9.25 -8.26
N VAL A 57 2.05 -8.35 -7.94
CA VAL A 57 2.20 -6.90 -8.18
C VAL A 57 3.42 -6.35 -7.47
N ASN A 58 3.56 -6.64 -6.17
CA ASN A 58 4.67 -6.13 -5.37
C ASN A 58 6.03 -6.64 -5.84
N ARG A 59 6.12 -7.88 -6.32
CA ARG A 59 7.35 -8.39 -6.95
C ARG A 59 7.71 -7.60 -8.20
N ALA A 60 6.74 -7.37 -9.10
CA ALA A 60 6.97 -6.62 -10.34
C ALA A 60 7.45 -5.18 -10.05
N LEU A 61 6.82 -4.49 -9.10
CA LEU A 61 7.21 -3.13 -8.72
C LEU A 61 8.62 -3.05 -8.11
N ARG A 62 9.05 -4.07 -7.36
CA ARG A 62 10.43 -4.14 -6.82
C ARG A 62 11.46 -4.30 -7.94
N VAL A 63 11.20 -5.18 -8.90
CA VAL A 63 12.07 -5.35 -10.08
C VAL A 63 12.19 -4.03 -10.84
N LEU A 64 11.06 -3.34 -11.06
CA LEU A 64 11.06 -2.05 -11.74
C LEU A 64 11.87 -0.99 -10.98
N ARG A 65 11.70 -0.91 -9.65
CA ARG A 65 12.50 -0.03 -8.79
C ARG A 65 14.00 -0.31 -8.94
N ASP A 66 14.40 -1.58 -8.91
CA ASP A 66 15.81 -1.98 -8.95
C ASP A 66 16.42 -1.67 -10.33
N ALA A 67 15.66 -1.92 -11.41
CA ALA A 67 16.05 -1.55 -12.77
C ALA A 67 16.17 -0.02 -12.93
N ALA A 68 15.20 0.74 -12.40
CA ALA A 68 15.24 2.21 -12.42
C ALA A 68 16.46 2.75 -11.66
N GLY A 69 16.76 2.21 -10.47
CA GLY A 69 17.95 2.57 -9.69
C GLY A 69 19.26 2.29 -10.42
N ALA A 70 19.36 1.17 -11.13
CA ALA A 70 20.52 0.83 -11.95
C ALA A 70 20.72 1.81 -13.12
N THR A 71 19.64 2.30 -13.74
CA THR A 71 19.71 3.28 -14.84
C THR A 71 19.98 4.71 -14.39
N ALA A 72 19.44 5.13 -13.24
CA ALA A 72 19.62 6.48 -12.70
C ALA A 72 21.02 6.69 -12.07
N GLY A 73 21.70 5.60 -11.68
CA GLY A 73 23.00 5.61 -11.00
C GLY A 73 24.24 5.56 -11.90
N GLN A 74 24.14 5.70 -13.22
CA GLN A 74 25.33 5.91 -14.06
C GLN A 74 25.66 7.40 -14.11
N PRO A 75 26.60 7.93 -13.28
CA PRO A 75 27.31 9.13 -13.69
C PRO A 75 27.97 8.75 -15.00
N ARG A 76 27.58 9.44 -16.08
CA ARG A 76 28.28 9.38 -17.37
C ARG A 76 29.76 9.39 -17.04
N ARG A 77 30.43 8.23 -17.20
CA ARG A 77 31.87 8.07 -16.98
C ARG A 77 32.49 9.32 -17.58
N ALA A 78 33.00 10.20 -16.71
CA ALA A 78 33.66 11.42 -17.14
C ALA A 78 34.68 10.95 -18.16
N ARG A 79 34.38 11.21 -19.45
CA ARG A 79 35.22 10.76 -20.54
C ARG A 79 36.58 11.35 -20.22
N ARG A 80 37.53 10.47 -19.90
CA ARG A 80 38.94 10.76 -19.60
C ARG A 80 39.35 12.02 -20.34
N ALA A 81 39.50 13.13 -19.62
CA ALA A 81 40.20 14.27 -20.17
C ALA A 81 41.65 13.79 -20.40
N PRO A 82 42.18 13.84 -21.63
CA PRO A 82 43.54 13.36 -21.88
C PRO A 82 44.50 14.25 -21.10
N ALA A 83 45.42 13.61 -20.39
CA ALA A 83 46.43 14.25 -19.56
C ALA A 83 47.16 15.34 -20.36
N ARG A 84 47.05 16.60 -19.91
CA ARG A 84 47.79 17.72 -20.48
C ARG A 84 49.27 17.53 -20.16
N ARG A 85 50.00 16.89 -21.08
CA ARG A 85 51.48 16.86 -21.11
C ARG A 85 51.98 18.30 -21.06
N LYS A 86 52.57 18.72 -19.94
CA LYS A 86 53.37 19.94 -19.90
C LYS A 86 54.60 19.68 -20.76
N ARG A 87 54.62 20.27 -21.96
CA ARG A 87 55.83 20.38 -22.79
C ARG A 87 56.70 21.48 -22.19
N THR A 88 57.99 21.17 -22.15
CA THR A 88 59.15 21.97 -21.75
C THR A 88 59.29 23.32 -22.49
N ALA A 89 59.88 24.30 -21.81
CA ALA A 89 60.75 25.41 -22.26
C ALA A 89 60.68 26.52 -21.17
N ALA A 90 61.74 27.20 -20.74
CA ALA A 90 63.15 27.34 -21.14
C ALA A 90 63.98 27.61 -19.87
#